data_AF-A0A2J5PM80-F1
#
_entry.id   AF-A0A2J5PM80-F1
#
_cell.length_a   1.000
_cell.length_b   1.000
_cell.length_c   1.000
_cell.angle_alpha   90.00
_cell.angle_beta   90.00
_cell.angle_gamma   90.00
#
_symmetry.space_group_name_H-M   'P 1'
#
loop_
_entity.id
_entity.type
_entity.pdbx_description
1 polymer ?
#
loop_
_entity_poly.entity_id
_entity_poly.type
_entity_poly.pdbx_seq_one_letter_code
_entity_poly.pdbx_strand_id
1 'polypeptide(L)'
;MRSVLVFALLLLSPLAASAGWQSLQQEARGQTVWFNAWGGDPAVNRYLDWVSGEVKRDYAIDLRIVHIADAADAVKRIQTEARAGRSKGGSIDLLWVN
;
A
#
# COMPACT_ATOMS: atom_id res chain seq x y z
N MET A 1 18.59 -26.12 -29.74
CA MET A 1 17.42 -25.22 -29.95
C MET A 1 16.53 -25.07 -28.69
N ARG A 2 16.27 -26.11 -27.87
CA ARG A 2 15.52 -25.97 -26.60
C ARG A 2 16.18 -25.03 -25.56
N SER A 3 17.51 -24.98 -25.49
CA SER A 3 18.22 -24.13 -24.51
C SER A 3 18.18 -22.62 -24.82
N VAL A 4 17.98 -22.24 -26.09
CA VAL A 4 17.85 -20.83 -26.50
C VAL A 4 16.46 -20.28 -26.15
N LEU A 5 15.43 -21.13 -26.19
CA LEU A 5 14.06 -20.78 -25.82
C LEU A 5 13.87 -20.55 -24.31
N VAL A 6 14.62 -21.26 -23.45
CA VAL A 6 14.57 -21.07 -21.99
C VAL A 6 15.26 -19.77 -21.56
N PHE A 7 16.35 -19.38 -22.22
CA PHE A 7 17.05 -18.13 -21.96
C PHE A 7 16.24 -16.89 -22.40
N ALA A 8 15.49 -16.98 -23.50
CA ALA A 8 14.60 -15.92 -23.95
C ALA A 8 13.45 -15.68 -22.95
N LEU A 9 12.86 -16.72 -22.37
CA LEU A 9 11.78 -16.57 -21.38
C LEU A 9 12.24 -15.87 -20.08
N LEU A 10 13.48 -16.09 -19.64
CA LEU A 10 14.03 -15.47 -18.43
C LEU A 10 14.31 -13.97 -18.59
N LEU A 11 14.56 -13.51 -19.82
CA LEU A 11 14.80 -12.09 -20.12
C LEU A 11 13.51 -11.28 -20.32
N LEU A 12 12.39 -11.92 -20.65
CA LEU A 12 11.08 -11.26 -20.81
C LEU A 12 10.36 -11.00 -19.48
N SER A 13 10.57 -11.82 -18.46
CA SER A 13 9.97 -11.65 -17.12
C SER A 13 10.25 -10.28 -16.46
N PRO A 14 11.49 -9.78 -16.39
CA PRO A 14 11.76 -8.47 -15.77
C PRO A 14 11.18 -7.29 -16.56
N LEU A 15 11.07 -7.40 -17.89
CA LEU A 15 10.45 -6.39 -18.75
C LEU A 15 8.94 -6.29 -18.53
N ALA A 16 8.25 -7.44 -18.43
CA ALA A 16 6.82 -7.48 -18.15
C ALA A 16 6.49 -6.97 -16.73
N ALA A 17 7.31 -7.33 -15.73
CA ALA A 17 7.16 -6.83 -14.37
C ALA A 17 7.37 -5.30 -14.29
N SER A 18 8.35 -4.78 -15.03
CA SER A 18 8.58 -3.34 -15.17
C SER A 18 7.35 -2.65 -15.74
N ALA A 19 6.87 -3.08 -16.92
CA ALA A 19 5.69 -2.50 -17.58
C ALA A 19 4.43 -2.51 -16.68
N GLY A 20 4.22 -3.59 -15.94
CA GLY A 20 3.14 -3.69 -14.96
C GLY A 20 3.28 -2.68 -13.82
N TRP A 21 4.50 -2.48 -13.31
CA TRP A 21 4.78 -1.49 -12.27
C TRP A 21 4.50 -0.06 -12.74
N GLN A 22 4.95 0.33 -13.94
CA GLN A 22 4.65 1.67 -14.44
C GLN A 22 3.15 1.89 -14.64
N SER A 23 2.42 0.90 -15.15
CA SER A 23 0.96 1.00 -15.29
C SER A 23 0.28 1.19 -13.93
N LEU A 24 0.68 0.41 -12.92
CA LEU A 24 0.15 0.53 -11.55
C LEU A 24 0.46 1.90 -10.95
N GLN A 25 1.69 2.41 -11.14
CA GLN A 25 2.05 3.75 -10.69
C GLN A 25 1.17 4.83 -11.32
N GLN A 26 0.84 4.72 -12.62
CA GLN A 26 -0.05 5.66 -13.28
C GLN A 26 -1.48 5.57 -12.74
N GLU A 27 -2.00 4.35 -12.54
CA GLU A 27 -3.34 4.12 -11.99
C GLU A 27 -3.48 4.67 -10.56
N ALA A 28 -2.42 4.56 -9.75
CA ALA A 28 -2.42 4.99 -8.35
C ALA A 28 -2.39 6.52 -8.17
N ARG A 29 -2.01 7.30 -9.18
CA ARG A 29 -1.88 8.77 -9.05
C ARG A 29 -3.22 9.39 -8.64
N GLY A 30 -3.18 10.24 -7.61
CA GLY A 30 -4.37 10.91 -7.07
C GLY A 30 -5.26 10.04 -6.19
N GLN A 31 -4.95 8.75 -6.02
CA GLN A 31 -5.65 7.91 -5.05
C GLN A 31 -5.25 8.28 -3.62
N THR A 32 -6.15 8.01 -2.69
CA THR A 32 -5.90 8.15 -1.25
C THR A 32 -5.69 6.77 -0.64
N VAL A 33 -4.70 6.64 0.24
CA VAL A 33 -4.44 5.43 1.03
C VAL A 33 -4.63 5.76 2.51
N TRP A 34 -5.59 5.11 3.16
CA TRP A 34 -5.87 5.24 4.60
C TRP A 34 -4.98 4.29 5.40
N PHE A 35 -3.83 4.82 5.82
CA PHE A 35 -2.81 4.08 6.56
C PHE A 35 -3.01 4.21 8.07
N ASN A 36 -3.41 3.12 8.72
CA ASN A 36 -3.66 3.07 10.16
C ASN A 36 -2.39 2.57 10.88
N ALA A 37 -1.83 3.40 11.76
CA ALA A 37 -0.57 3.14 12.45
C ALA A 37 -0.62 3.60 13.91
N TRP A 38 0.17 2.96 14.78
CA TRP A 38 0.22 3.32 16.21
C TRP A 38 0.69 4.76 16.40
N GLY A 39 -0.08 5.55 17.15
CA GLY A 39 0.17 6.99 17.31
C GLY A 39 0.87 7.41 18.60
N GLY A 40 1.31 6.46 19.43
CA GLY A 40 1.82 6.75 20.77
C GLY A 40 3.26 7.28 20.84
N ASP A 41 3.99 7.33 19.72
CA ASP A 41 5.35 7.87 19.66
C ASP A 41 5.44 9.09 18.72
N PRO A 42 5.68 10.30 19.26
CA PRO A 42 5.82 11.51 18.44
C PRO A 42 6.96 11.48 17.41
N ALA A 43 8.05 10.74 17.66
CA ALA A 43 9.14 10.60 16.70
C ALA A 43 8.72 9.73 15.51
N VAL A 44 8.02 8.63 15.79
CA VAL A 44 7.42 7.78 14.73
C VAL A 44 6.40 8.56 13.93
N ASN A 45 5.52 9.33 14.59
CA ASN A 45 4.49 10.11 13.89
C ASN A 45 5.11 11.15 12.94
N ARG A 46 6.16 11.86 13.37
CA ARG A 46 6.89 12.78 12.48
C ARG A 46 7.54 12.07 11.29
N TYR A 47 8.05 10.87 11.51
CA TYR A 47 8.59 10.06 10.42
C TYR A 47 7.48 9.67 9.43
N LEU A 48 6.30 9.26 9.92
CA LEU A 48 5.15 8.96 9.07
C LEU A 48 4.65 10.18 8.28
N ASP A 49 4.65 11.36 8.88
CA ASP A 49 4.32 12.61 8.18
C ASP A 49 5.32 12.89 7.05
N TRP A 50 6.63 12.68 7.30
CA TRP A 50 7.65 12.78 6.27
C TRP A 50 7.41 11.75 5.14
N VAL A 51 7.14 10.49 5.49
CA VAL A 51 6.82 9.44 4.50
C VAL A 51 5.62 9.83 3.64
N SER A 52 4.56 10.39 4.23
CA SER A 52 3.41 10.89 3.46
C SER A 52 3.81 11.96 2.45
N GLY A 53 4.73 12.85 2.81
CA GLY A 53 5.30 13.85 1.90
C GLY A 53 6.08 13.22 0.74
N GLU A 54 6.95 12.25 1.03
CA GLU A 54 7.74 11.54 0.02
C GLU A 54 6.83 10.76 -0.95
N VAL A 55 5.83 10.06 -0.43
CA VAL A 55 4.87 9.29 -1.24
C VAL A 55 4.07 10.22 -2.16
N LYS A 56 3.64 11.39 -1.67
CA LYS A 56 2.98 12.37 -2.52
C LYS A 56 3.90 12.90 -3.61
N ARG A 57 5.15 13.22 -3.27
CA ARG A 57 6.14 13.74 -4.22
C ARG A 57 6.45 12.74 -5.34
N ASP A 58 6.73 11.49 -4.97
CA ASP A 58 7.29 10.50 -5.89
C ASP A 58 6.21 9.74 -6.67
N TYR A 59 5.00 9.61 -6.10
CA TYR A 59 3.92 8.78 -6.67
C TYR A 59 2.59 9.52 -6.86
N ALA A 60 2.47 10.77 -6.41
CA ALA A 60 1.23 11.54 -6.44
C ALA A 60 0.05 10.89 -5.66
N ILE A 61 0.34 10.00 -4.72
CA ILE A 61 -0.63 9.33 -3.84
C ILE A 61 -0.83 10.16 -2.57
N ASP A 62 -2.08 10.30 -2.13
CA ASP A 62 -2.43 10.92 -0.85
C ASP A 62 -2.39 9.89 0.28
N LEU A 63 -1.24 9.72 0.93
CA LEU A 63 -1.10 8.84 2.09
C LEU A 63 -1.64 9.52 3.36
N ARG A 64 -2.80 9.07 3.86
CA ARG A 64 -3.47 9.60 5.05
C ARG A 64 -3.18 8.73 6.27
N ILE A 65 -2.40 9.27 7.20
CA ILE A 65 -2.08 8.60 8.46
C ILE A 65 -3.27 8.71 9.42
N VAL A 66 -3.79 7.56 9.85
CA VAL A 66 -4.80 7.43 10.89
C VAL A 66 -4.11 6.85 12.13
N HIS A 67 -3.89 7.71 13.12
CA HIS A 67 -3.29 7.28 14.37
C HIS A 67 -4.27 6.43 15.17
N ILE A 68 -3.87 5.21 15.51
CA ILE A 68 -4.65 4.28 16.32
C ILE A 68 -3.97 4.03 17.66
N ALA A 69 -4.76 3.75 18.68
CA ALA A 69 -4.26 3.35 20.00
C ALA A 69 -3.79 1.89 20.00
N ASP A 70 -4.51 1.01 19.29
CA ASP A 70 -4.27 -0.43 19.23
C ASP A 70 -4.67 -0.99 17.85
N ALA A 71 -3.82 -1.84 17.27
CA ALA A 71 -4.10 -2.57 16.04
C ALA A 71 -5.29 -3.54 16.18
N ALA A 72 -5.55 -4.06 17.39
CA ALA A 72 -6.68 -4.95 17.64
C ALA A 72 -8.03 -4.29 17.30
N ASP A 73 -8.19 -3.00 17.56
CA ASP A 73 -9.42 -2.27 17.23
C ASP A 73 -9.56 -2.04 15.72
N ALA A 74 -8.45 -1.79 15.02
CA ALA A 74 -8.44 -1.75 13.56
C ALA A 74 -8.85 -3.10 12.95
N VAL A 75 -8.33 -4.21 13.49
CA VAL A 75 -8.71 -5.56 13.06
C VAL A 75 -10.20 -5.85 13.31
N LYS A 76 -10.73 -5.50 14.48
CA LYS A 76 -12.18 -5.66 14.78
C LYS A 76 -13.03 -4.88 13.79
N ARG A 77 -12.61 -3.66 13.41
CA ARG A 77 -13.31 -2.84 12.40
C ARG A 77 -13.30 -3.51 11.03
N ILE A 78 -12.16 -3.99 10.55
CA ILE A 78 -12.05 -4.74 9.29
C ILE A 78 -12.98 -5.96 9.30
N GLN A 79 -12.97 -6.74 10.39
CA GLN A 79 -13.83 -7.91 10.53
C GLN A 79 -15.31 -7.55 10.51
N THR A 80 -15.68 -6.45 11.16
CA THR A 80 -17.07 -5.94 11.19
C THR A 80 -17.52 -5.52 9.80
N GLU A 81 -16.70 -4.77 9.08
CA GLU A 81 -16.98 -4.37 7.69
C GLU A 81 -17.13 -5.57 6.76
N ALA A 82 -16.21 -6.53 6.85
CA ALA A 82 -16.27 -7.76 6.06
C ALA A 82 -17.54 -8.58 6.35
N ARG A 83 -17.92 -8.74 7.62
CA ARG A 83 -19.16 -9.42 8.03
C ARG A 83 -20.42 -8.68 7.55
N ALA A 84 -20.34 -7.36 7.39
CA ALA A 84 -21.39 -6.55 6.77
C ALA A 84 -21.40 -6.60 5.23
N GLY A 85 -20.58 -7.46 4.61
CA GLY A 85 -20.50 -7.64 3.16
C GLY A 85 -19.65 -6.58 2.44
N ARG A 86 -18.94 -5.72 3.16
CA ARG A 86 -18.07 -4.70 2.58
C ARG A 86 -16.74 -5.34 2.16
N SER A 87 -16.63 -5.68 0.88
CA SER A 87 -15.40 -6.23 0.28
C SER A 87 -14.56 -5.20 -0.47
N LYS A 88 -15.08 -3.98 -0.68
CA LYS A 88 -14.42 -2.82 -1.30
C LYS A 88 -14.86 -1.55 -0.59
N GLY A 89 -14.03 -0.50 -0.65
CA GLY A 89 -14.33 0.79 0.00
C GLY A 89 -14.45 0.68 1.53
N GLY A 90 -13.60 -0.17 2.12
CA GLY A 90 -13.41 -0.27 3.57
C GLY A 90 -12.80 1.00 4.16
N SER A 91 -12.77 1.09 5.49
CA SER A 91 -12.19 2.26 6.18
C SER A 91 -10.66 2.21 6.35
N ILE A 92 -10.03 1.07 6.01
CA ILE A 92 -8.60 0.83 6.18
C ILE A 92 -8.05 0.24 4.88
N ASP A 93 -7.06 0.89 4.29
CA ASP A 93 -6.32 0.38 3.13
C ASP A 93 -4.99 -0.28 3.54
N LEU A 94 -4.35 0.24 4.59
CA LEU A 94 -3.08 -0.26 5.13
C LEU A 94 -3.10 -0.22 6.66
N LEU A 95 -2.57 -1.26 7.30
CA LEU A 95 -2.46 -1.37 8.76
C LEU A 95 -1.04 -1.76 9.15
N TRP A 96 -0.41 -0.98 10.04
CA TRP A 96 0.86 -1.36 10.69
C TRP A 96 0.56 -2.33 11.84
N VAL A 97 1.19 -3.50 11.82
CA VAL A 97 1.23 -4.46 12.94
C VAL A 97 2.70 -4.77 13.29
N ASN A 98 3.03 -4.84 14.57
CA ASN A 98 4.37 -5.23 15.06
C ASN A 98 4.48 -6.75 15.27
#